data_AF-A0A9P6NHA6-F1
#
_entry.id   AF-A0A9P6NHA6-F1
#
_cell.length_a   1.000
_cell.length_b   1.000
_cell.length_c   1.000
_cell.angle_alpha   90.00
_cell.angle_beta   90.00
_cell.angle_gamma   90.00
#
_symmetry.space_group_name_H-M   'P 1'
#
loop_
_entity.id
_entity.type
_entity.pdbx_description
1 polymer ?
#
loop_
_entity_poly.entity_id
_entity_poly.type
_entity_poly.pdbx_seq_one_letter_code
_entity_poly.pdbx_strand_id
1 'polypeptide(L)'
;MCWPIVPVLWAFLNINAQYIMISDIVTPIREEMLRLAPSYSPSTYTQLQLLSRLITFTNISPHVINLGRSVWQGLTVYLVSLVILCVVWIPFLVSSHRENKVQSDKIERVSRAPRRGSDVSYLMKQQLDIVRRHTVLVYIIVVLHVPALACALSFQSQVFFADPLWWASIELGLDLPFSLLGNLKKTTKRNQSTE
;
A
#
# COMPACT_ATOMS: atom_id res chain seq x y z
N MET A 1 17.09 -7.26 12.18
CA MET A 1 16.99 -6.61 10.86
C MET A 1 15.61 -5.96 10.76
N CYS A 2 15.51 -4.64 10.92
CA CYS A 2 14.23 -3.90 10.94
C CYS A 2 13.98 -3.09 9.66
N TRP A 3 14.83 -3.28 8.66
CA TRP A 3 14.66 -2.79 7.29
C TRP A 3 13.77 -3.78 6.53
N PRO A 4 12.70 -3.37 5.82
CA PRO A 4 12.32 -2.01 5.41
C PRO A 4 11.21 -1.35 6.27
N ILE A 5 10.85 -1.93 7.41
CA ILE A 5 9.66 -1.54 8.20
C ILE A 5 9.85 -0.19 8.92
N VAL A 6 11.02 0.04 9.50
CA VAL A 6 11.29 1.24 10.33
C VAL A 6 11.22 2.56 9.55
N PRO A 7 11.85 2.70 8.37
CA PRO A 7 11.76 3.94 7.59
C PRO A 7 10.34 4.27 7.12
N VAL A 8 9.59 3.23 6.75
CA VAL A 8 8.19 3.36 6.31
C VAL A 8 7.31 3.79 7.48
N LEU A 9 7.43 3.15 8.63
CA LEU A 9 6.70 3.54 9.84
C LEU A 9 7.05 4.96 10.28
N TRP A 10 8.32 5.35 10.25
CA TRP A 10 8.74 6.70 10.60
C TRP A 10 8.12 7.74 9.66
N ALA A 11 8.09 7.48 8.35
CA ALA A 11 7.45 8.37 7.39
C ALA A 11 5.94 8.51 7.66
N PHE A 12 5.23 7.41 7.91
CA PHE A 12 3.80 7.44 8.23
C PHE A 12 3.50 8.16 9.55
N LEU A 13 4.33 7.97 10.57
CA LEU A 13 4.19 8.70 11.84
C LEU A 13 4.39 10.20 11.65
N ASN A 14 5.36 10.60 10.83
CA ASN A 14 5.62 12.01 10.55
C ASN A 14 4.49 12.66 9.72
N ILE A 15 3.95 11.93 8.73
CA ILE A 15 2.75 12.35 7.97
C ILE A 15 1.57 12.55 8.94
N ASN A 16 1.34 11.59 9.85
CA ASN A 16 0.25 11.66 10.82
C ASN A 16 0.44 12.85 11.79
N ALA A 17 1.65 13.10 12.25
CA ALA A 17 1.95 14.25 13.12
C ALA A 17 1.65 15.58 12.42
N GLN A 18 2.03 15.74 11.14
CA GLN A 18 1.70 16.93 10.37
C GLN A 18 0.20 17.06 10.11
N TYR A 19 -0.51 15.95 9.87
CA TYR A 19 -1.96 15.94 9.72
C TYR A 19 -2.68 16.41 10.99
N ILE A 20 -2.26 15.93 12.17
CA ILE A 20 -2.81 16.35 13.46
C ILE A 20 -2.60 17.86 13.66
N MET A 21 -1.40 18.39 13.40
CA MET A 21 -1.13 19.82 13.52
C MET A 21 -2.02 20.66 12.59
N ILE A 22 -2.24 20.22 11.35
CA ILE A 22 -3.15 20.89 10.42
C ILE A 22 -4.59 20.84 10.94
N SER A 23 -5.02 19.68 11.42
CA SER A 23 -6.36 19.48 11.99
C SER A 23 -6.60 20.38 13.19
N ASP A 24 -5.63 20.50 14.10
CA ASP A 24 -5.73 21.34 15.30
C ASP A 24 -5.89 22.83 14.96
N ILE A 25 -5.33 23.30 13.85
CA ILE A 25 -5.49 24.68 13.39
C ILE A 25 -6.81 24.87 12.62
N VAL A 26 -7.20 23.91 11.77
CA VAL A 26 -8.38 24.03 10.90
C VAL A 26 -9.69 23.81 11.66
N THR A 27 -9.73 22.86 12.60
CA THR A 27 -10.93 22.49 13.35
C THR A 27 -11.58 23.66 14.08
N PRO A 28 -10.86 24.45 14.91
CA PRO A 28 -11.48 25.58 15.61
C PRO A 28 -11.97 26.66 14.64
N ILE A 29 -11.27 26.88 13.52
CA ILE A 29 -11.70 27.86 12.50
C ILE A 29 -12.99 27.38 11.81
N ARG A 30 -13.08 26.08 11.51
CA ARG A 30 -14.28 25.46 10.91
C ARG A 30 -15.48 25.55 11.86
N GLU A 31 -15.29 25.26 13.14
CA GLU A 31 -16.34 25.36 14.15
C GLU A 31 -16.81 26.80 14.34
N GLU A 32 -15.88 27.75 14.39
CA GLU A 32 -16.17 29.18 14.48
C GLU A 32 -16.96 29.67 13.24
N MET A 33 -16.59 29.24 12.04
CA MET A 33 -17.31 29.54 10.80
C MET A 33 -18.71 28.92 10.77
N LEU A 34 -18.85 27.65 11.20
CA LEU A 34 -20.14 26.98 11.30
C LEU A 34 -21.07 27.63 12.34
N ARG A 35 -20.50 28.11 13.46
CA ARG A 35 -21.24 28.86 14.49
C ARG A 35 -21.77 30.19 13.97
N LEU A 36 -21.03 30.83 13.06
CA LEU A 36 -21.39 32.14 12.49
C LEU A 36 -22.25 32.06 11.23
N ALA A 37 -22.29 30.88 10.58
CA ALA A 37 -23.10 30.62 9.39
C ALA A 37 -24.61 30.95 9.52
N PRO A 38 -25.27 30.82 10.69
CA PRO A 38 -26.68 31.22 10.84
C PRO A 38 -26.89 32.74 10.89
N SER A 39 -25.87 33.49 11.34
CA SER A 39 -25.89 34.96 11.42
C SER A 39 -25.36 35.65 10.16
N TYR A 40 -25.13 34.88 9.09
CA TYR A 40 -24.49 35.34 7.87
C TYR A 40 -25.48 36.15 7.02
N SER A 41 -25.33 37.48 7.01
CA SER A 41 -26.03 38.37 6.06
C SER A 41 -25.01 39.25 5.33
N PRO A 42 -25.13 39.42 4.00
CA PRO A 42 -24.24 40.29 3.21
C PRO A 42 -24.21 41.74 3.71
N SER A 43 -25.24 42.18 4.43
CA SER A 43 -25.40 43.54 4.94
C SER A 43 -24.65 43.83 6.25
N THR A 44 -24.18 42.81 6.96
CA THR A 44 -23.59 42.94 8.31
C THR A 44 -22.09 42.64 8.33
N TYR A 45 -21.51 42.41 7.16
CA TYR A 45 -20.19 41.80 7.04
C TYR A 45 -19.13 42.72 6.44
N THR A 46 -17.97 42.81 7.09
CA THR A 46 -16.79 43.53 6.56
C THR A 46 -15.78 42.50 6.04
N GLN A 47 -15.38 42.60 4.77
CA GLN A 47 -14.35 41.72 4.17
C GLN A 47 -13.07 41.62 5.03
N LEU A 48 -12.75 42.67 5.78
CA LEU A 48 -11.64 42.71 6.74
C LEU A 48 -11.77 41.67 7.88
N GLN A 49 -12.99 41.42 8.38
CA GLN A 49 -13.22 40.43 9.43
C GLN A 49 -13.01 39.00 8.91
N LEU A 50 -13.41 38.71 7.66
CA LEU A 50 -13.10 37.43 6.99
C LEU A 50 -11.60 37.27 6.84
N LEU A 51 -10.94 38.32 6.33
CA LEU A 51 -9.52 38.31 6.06
C LEU A 51 -8.72 38.09 7.34
N SER A 52 -9.12 38.72 8.45
CA SER A 52 -8.49 38.52 9.76
C SER A 52 -8.62 37.09 10.29
N ARG A 53 -9.73 36.40 9.98
CA ARG A 53 -9.96 34.99 10.36
C ARG A 53 -9.26 34.01 9.42
N LEU A 54 -9.19 34.33 8.12
CA LEU A 54 -8.42 33.58 7.13
C LEU A 54 -6.91 33.83 7.25
N ILE A 55 -6.47 34.90 7.89
CA ILE A 55 -5.03 35.13 8.08
C ILE A 55 -4.42 34.00 8.92
N THR A 56 -5.19 33.39 9.83
CA THR A 56 -4.77 32.22 10.60
C THR A 56 -4.50 31.00 9.71
N PHE A 57 -5.08 30.92 8.50
CA PHE A 57 -4.73 29.90 7.50
C PHE A 57 -3.32 30.06 6.93
N THR A 58 -2.72 31.26 6.99
CA THR A 58 -1.32 31.43 6.56
C THR A 58 -0.35 30.61 7.41
N ASN A 59 -0.71 30.33 8.67
CA ASN A 59 0.06 29.45 9.56
C ASN A 59 0.01 27.97 9.15
N ILE A 60 -0.96 27.56 8.33
CA ILE A 60 -1.09 26.17 7.84
C ILE A 60 -0.15 25.90 6.65
N SER A 61 0.14 26.94 5.86
CA SER A 61 0.99 26.84 4.65
C SER A 61 2.31 26.08 4.85
N PRO A 62 3.15 26.37 5.88
CA PRO A 62 4.39 25.63 6.09
C PRO A 62 4.15 24.16 6.45
N HIS A 63 3.07 23.82 7.16
CA HIS A 63 2.73 22.44 7.51
C HIS A 63 2.27 21.63 6.29
N VAL A 64 1.52 22.24 5.38
CA VAL A 64 1.10 21.59 4.12
C VAL A 64 2.31 21.31 3.22
N ILE A 65 3.24 22.26 3.12
CA ILE A 65 4.48 22.09 2.34
C ILE A 65 5.34 20.96 2.96
N ASN A 66 5.49 20.95 4.29
CA ASN A 66 6.25 19.91 4.98
C ASN A 66 5.56 18.54 4.92
N LEU A 67 4.24 18.49 4.93
CA LEU A 67 3.45 17.28 4.71
C LEU A 67 3.74 16.72 3.31
N GLY A 68 3.65 17.55 2.27
CA GLY A 68 3.96 17.15 0.90
C GLY A 68 5.37 16.59 0.74
N ARG A 69 6.37 17.26 1.34
CA ARG A 69 7.76 16.77 1.35
C ARG A 69 7.91 15.44 2.08
N SER A 70 7.25 15.28 3.23
CA SER A 70 7.30 14.06 4.03
C SER A 70 6.65 12.87 3.31
N VAL A 71 5.52 13.11 2.64
CA VAL A 71 4.85 12.11 1.79
C VAL A 71 5.75 11.68 0.65
N TRP A 72 6.38 12.63 -0.05
CA TRP A 72 7.33 12.35 -1.12
C TRP A 72 8.53 11.52 -0.66
N GLN A 73 9.12 11.88 0.47
CA GLN A 73 10.23 11.13 1.07
C GLN A 73 9.79 9.72 1.46
N GLY A 74 8.63 9.57 2.10
CA GLY A 74 8.06 8.29 2.47
C GLY A 74 7.80 7.38 1.28
N LEU A 75 7.16 7.91 0.23
CA LEU A 75 6.89 7.20 -1.02
C LEU A 75 8.19 6.79 -1.72
N THR A 76 9.21 7.65 -1.73
CA THR A 76 10.52 7.36 -2.33
C THR A 76 11.23 6.23 -1.59
N VAL A 77 11.30 6.30 -0.26
CA VAL A 77 11.91 5.26 0.58
C VAL A 77 11.16 3.93 0.42
N TYR A 78 9.83 3.98 0.33
CA TYR A 78 9.01 2.80 0.09
C TYR A 78 9.26 2.19 -1.29
N LEU A 79 9.33 3.02 -2.35
CA LEU A 79 9.66 2.57 -3.69
C LEU A 79 11.03 1.89 -3.75
N VAL A 80 12.06 2.52 -3.18
CA VAL A 80 13.41 1.94 -3.11
C VAL A 80 13.39 0.60 -2.37
N SER A 81 12.65 0.53 -1.26
CA SER A 81 12.50 -0.71 -0.49
C SER A 81 11.84 -1.81 -1.31
N LEU A 82 10.78 -1.50 -2.08
CA LEU A 82 10.11 -2.45 -2.97
C LEU A 82 11.02 -2.91 -4.11
N VAL A 83 11.79 -2.00 -4.72
CA VAL A 83 12.74 -2.37 -5.78
C VAL A 83 13.82 -3.31 -5.24
N ILE A 84 14.40 -3.00 -4.08
CA ILE A 84 15.36 -3.90 -3.42
C ILE A 84 14.70 -5.25 -3.14
N LEU A 85 13.48 -5.24 -2.62
CA LEU A 85 12.72 -6.45 -2.33
C LEU A 85 12.50 -7.29 -3.60
N CYS A 86 12.10 -6.68 -4.72
CA CYS A 86 11.96 -7.35 -6.01
C CYS A 86 13.27 -8.01 -6.46
N VAL A 87 14.39 -7.29 -6.39
CA VAL A 87 15.70 -7.80 -6.80
C VAL A 87 16.14 -8.97 -5.91
N VAL A 88 15.95 -8.86 -4.59
CA VAL A 88 16.31 -9.92 -3.63
C VAL A 88 15.38 -11.13 -3.71
N TRP A 89 14.12 -10.95 -4.13
CA TRP A 89 13.17 -12.06 -4.25
C TRP A 89 13.47 -12.96 -5.45
N ILE A 90 14.03 -12.43 -6.54
CA ILE A 90 14.40 -13.22 -7.73
C ILE A 90 15.28 -14.44 -7.39
N PRO A 91 16.43 -14.31 -6.70
CA PRO A 91 17.23 -15.47 -6.34
C PRO A 91 16.49 -16.43 -5.39
N PHE A 92 15.60 -15.93 -4.54
CA PHE A 92 14.77 -16.77 -3.67
C PHE A 92 13.75 -17.59 -4.47
N LEU A 93 13.11 -17.00 -5.49
CA LEU A 93 12.24 -17.72 -6.42
C LEU A 93 13.00 -18.78 -7.21
N VAL A 94 14.22 -18.48 -7.67
CA VAL A 94 15.06 -19.44 -8.38
C VAL A 94 15.48 -20.59 -7.47
N SER A 95 15.93 -20.32 -6.24
CA SER A 95 16.28 -21.36 -5.27
C SER A 95 15.08 -22.21 -4.90
N SER A 96 13.94 -21.57 -4.59
CA SER A 96 12.69 -22.27 -4.27
C SER A 96 12.22 -23.14 -5.43
N HIS A 97 12.30 -22.66 -6.68
CA HIS A 97 11.95 -23.47 -7.84
C HIS A 97 12.89 -24.66 -8.03
N ARG A 98 14.20 -24.47 -7.80
CA ARG A 98 15.20 -25.55 -7.87
C ARG A 98 14.98 -26.60 -6.79
N GLU A 99 14.78 -26.17 -5.54
CA GLU A 99 14.50 -27.05 -4.40
C GLU A 99 13.19 -27.81 -4.60
N ASN A 100 12.12 -27.12 -5.03
CA ASN A 100 10.84 -27.76 -5.33
C ASN A 100 10.95 -28.79 -6.46
N LYS A 101 11.77 -28.53 -7.50
CA LYS A 101 12.03 -29.50 -8.57
C LYS A 101 12.76 -30.73 -8.03
N VAL A 102 13.82 -30.54 -7.25
CA VAL A 102 14.57 -31.64 -6.62
C VAL A 102 13.67 -32.45 -5.68
N GLN A 103 12.79 -31.80 -4.94
CA GLN A 103 11.87 -32.46 -4.01
C GLN A 103 10.76 -33.20 -4.76
N SER A 104 10.21 -32.63 -5.83
CA SER A 104 9.25 -33.29 -6.71
C SER A 104 9.84 -34.54 -7.36
N ASP A 105 11.08 -34.46 -7.88
CA ASP A 105 11.80 -35.60 -8.47
C ASP A 105 12.05 -36.71 -7.44
N LYS A 106 12.39 -36.35 -6.19
CA LYS A 106 12.54 -37.31 -5.08
C LYS A 106 11.21 -37.97 -4.73
N ILE A 107 10.13 -37.21 -4.64
CA ILE A 107 8.78 -37.74 -4.35
C ILE A 107 8.33 -38.67 -5.47
N GLU A 108 8.60 -38.33 -6.73
CA GLU A 108 8.28 -39.19 -7.87
C GLU A 108 9.01 -40.53 -7.82
N ARG A 109 10.32 -40.52 -7.51
CA ARG A 109 11.11 -41.76 -7.34
C ARG A 109 10.59 -42.63 -6.21
N VAL A 110 10.18 -42.04 -5.08
CA VAL A 110 9.60 -42.76 -3.93
C VAL A 110 8.22 -43.32 -4.27
N SER A 111 7.40 -42.58 -5.02
CA SER A 111 6.06 -43.02 -5.43
C SER A 111 6.05 -44.19 -6.43
N ARG A 112 7.15 -44.40 -7.17
CA ARG A 112 7.33 -45.57 -8.04
C ARG A 112 7.77 -46.84 -7.29
N ALA A 113 8.07 -46.75 -5.98
CA ALA A 113 8.40 -47.92 -5.18
C ALA A 113 7.13 -48.75 -4.88
N PRO A 114 7.16 -50.10 -4.97
CA PRO A 114 5.94 -50.89 -5.17
C PRO A 114 4.97 -50.98 -3.98
N ARG A 115 5.25 -50.37 -2.83
CA ARG A 115 4.44 -50.54 -1.63
C ARG A 115 4.39 -49.25 -0.81
N ARG A 116 3.18 -48.68 -0.70
CA ARG A 116 2.66 -47.93 0.47
C ARG A 116 2.77 -46.39 0.55
N GLY A 117 3.13 -45.65 -0.51
CA GLY A 117 3.39 -44.19 -0.40
C GLY A 117 2.50 -43.22 -1.18
N SER A 118 1.46 -43.66 -1.90
CA SER A 118 0.75 -42.82 -2.89
C SER A 118 0.12 -41.55 -2.29
N ASP A 119 -0.60 -41.68 -1.19
CA ASP A 119 -1.43 -40.57 -0.68
C ASP A 119 -0.58 -39.47 -0.03
N VAL A 120 0.45 -39.86 0.73
CA VAL A 120 1.39 -38.91 1.36
C VAL A 120 2.21 -38.17 0.28
N SER A 121 2.61 -38.88 -0.77
CA SER A 121 3.35 -38.30 -1.90
C SER A 121 2.51 -37.28 -2.69
N TYR A 122 1.21 -37.54 -2.83
CA TYR A 122 0.25 -36.64 -3.48
C TYR A 122 0.03 -35.38 -2.64
N LEU A 123 -0.23 -35.52 -1.33
CA LEU A 123 -0.43 -34.39 -0.42
C LEU A 123 0.81 -33.49 -0.33
N MET A 124 2.02 -34.06 -0.30
CA MET A 124 3.27 -33.30 -0.33
C MET A 124 3.44 -32.49 -1.63
N LYS A 125 3.16 -33.10 -2.79
CA LYS A 125 3.18 -32.37 -4.08
C LYS A 125 2.19 -31.22 -4.09
N GLN A 126 0.98 -31.45 -3.58
CA GLN A 126 -0.05 -30.42 -3.50
C GLN A 126 0.37 -29.24 -2.60
N GLN A 127 0.98 -29.50 -1.45
CA GLN A 127 1.51 -28.44 -0.58
C GLN A 127 2.64 -27.64 -1.23
N LEU A 128 3.58 -28.31 -1.90
CA LEU A 128 4.66 -27.64 -2.65
C LEU A 128 4.11 -26.72 -3.74
N ASP A 129 3.09 -27.16 -4.48
CA ASP A 129 2.44 -26.36 -5.51
C ASP A 129 1.64 -25.18 -4.95
N ILE A 130 1.03 -25.31 -3.76
CA ILE A 130 0.36 -24.20 -3.09
C ILE A 130 1.39 -23.15 -2.66
N VAL A 131 2.48 -23.58 -2.00
CA VAL A 131 3.55 -22.66 -1.54
C VAL A 131 4.19 -21.95 -2.73
N ARG A 132 4.47 -22.67 -3.82
CA ARG A 132 5.01 -22.09 -5.05
C ARG A 132 4.06 -21.05 -5.65
N ARG A 133 2.77 -21.39 -5.82
CA ARG A 133 1.77 -20.46 -6.35
C ARG A 133 1.66 -19.23 -5.48
N HIS A 134 1.59 -19.40 -4.16
CA HIS A 134 1.51 -18.30 -3.22
C HIS A 134 2.74 -17.38 -3.31
N THR A 135 3.94 -17.94 -3.35
CA THR A 135 5.19 -17.17 -3.44
C THR A 135 5.28 -16.35 -4.73
N VAL A 136 4.93 -16.97 -5.87
CA VAL A 136 4.88 -16.26 -7.17
C VAL A 136 3.82 -15.16 -7.14
N LEU A 137 2.68 -15.41 -6.51
CA LEU A 137 1.59 -14.45 -6.46
C LEU A 137 1.96 -13.22 -5.64
N VAL A 138 2.56 -13.43 -4.47
CA VAL A 138 3.07 -12.34 -3.62
C VAL A 138 4.10 -11.52 -4.39
N TYR A 139 5.00 -12.18 -5.13
CA TYR A 139 5.97 -11.48 -5.98
C TYR A 139 5.30 -10.62 -7.06
N ILE A 140 4.31 -11.16 -7.79
CA ILE A 140 3.58 -10.40 -8.82
C ILE A 140 2.89 -9.17 -8.22
N ILE A 141 2.27 -9.33 -7.06
CA ILE A 141 1.63 -8.24 -6.32
C ILE A 141 2.65 -7.13 -6.00
N VAL A 142 3.80 -7.51 -5.46
CA VAL A 142 4.87 -6.57 -5.10
C VAL A 142 5.41 -5.84 -6.33
N VAL A 143 5.62 -6.54 -7.44
CA VAL A 143 6.08 -5.93 -8.70
C VAL A 143 5.05 -4.96 -9.27
N LEU A 144 3.76 -5.30 -9.18
CA LEU A 144 2.66 -4.49 -9.71
C LEU A 144 2.41 -3.21 -8.89
N HIS A 145 2.86 -3.19 -7.64
CA HIS A 145 2.89 -1.99 -6.78
C HIS A 145 3.91 -0.94 -7.25
N VAL A 146 5.06 -1.37 -7.80
CA VAL A 146 6.15 -0.48 -8.23
C VAL A 146 5.68 0.58 -9.24
N PRO A 147 4.98 0.26 -10.34
CA PRO A 147 4.53 1.27 -11.30
C PRO A 147 3.47 2.21 -10.73
N ALA A 148 2.59 1.74 -9.83
CA ALA A 148 1.60 2.61 -9.19
C ALA A 148 2.27 3.68 -8.32
N LEU A 149 3.30 3.28 -7.55
CA LEU A 149 4.10 4.20 -6.75
C LEU A 149 4.96 5.14 -7.59
N ALA A 150 5.54 4.64 -8.68
CA ALA A 150 6.28 5.47 -9.63
C ALA A 150 5.37 6.52 -10.29
N CYS A 151 4.13 6.16 -10.60
CA CYS A 151 3.11 7.09 -11.10
C CYS A 151 2.75 8.14 -10.05
N ALA A 152 2.49 7.75 -8.80
CA ALA A 152 2.21 8.70 -7.72
C ALA A 152 3.39 9.67 -7.45
N LEU A 153 4.63 9.20 -7.60
CA LEU A 153 5.85 10.01 -7.52
C LEU A 153 6.11 10.83 -8.80
N SER A 154 5.35 10.69 -9.89
CA SER A 154 5.54 11.56 -11.05
C SER A 154 4.93 12.95 -10.86
N PHE A 155 4.04 13.11 -9.88
CA PHE A 155 3.34 14.37 -9.58
C PHE A 155 4.22 15.34 -8.79
N GLN A 156 4.97 16.19 -9.49
CA GLN A 156 5.89 17.18 -8.89
C GLN A 156 5.20 18.40 -8.26
N SER A 157 3.88 18.56 -8.42
CA SER A 157 3.14 19.72 -7.90
C SER A 157 3.10 19.70 -6.37
N GLN A 158 3.36 20.84 -5.71
CA GLN A 158 3.20 20.97 -4.25
C GLN A 158 1.74 20.80 -3.77
N VAL A 159 0.79 20.76 -4.70
CA VAL A 159 -0.65 20.61 -4.45
C VAL A 159 -1.17 19.27 -4.99
N PHE A 160 -0.30 18.26 -5.14
CA PHE A 160 -0.69 16.93 -5.64
C PHE A 160 -1.86 16.30 -4.88
N PHE A 161 -2.05 16.67 -3.60
CA PHE A 161 -3.19 16.21 -2.78
C PHE A 161 -4.56 16.65 -3.30
N ALA A 162 -4.63 17.73 -4.10
CA ALA A 162 -5.88 18.18 -4.70
C ALA A 162 -6.19 17.48 -6.03
N ASP A 163 -5.21 16.75 -6.59
CA ASP A 163 -5.37 16.07 -7.87
C ASP A 163 -6.05 14.70 -7.65
N PRO A 164 -7.25 14.46 -8.22
CA PRO A 164 -7.93 13.18 -8.09
C PRO A 164 -7.15 12.02 -8.75
N LEU A 165 -6.33 12.29 -9.76
CA LEU A 165 -5.51 11.25 -10.40
C LEU A 165 -4.43 10.71 -9.47
N TRP A 166 -3.89 11.56 -8.60
CA TRP A 166 -2.91 11.14 -7.61
C TRP A 166 -3.55 10.19 -6.59
N TRP A 167 -4.76 10.51 -6.10
CA TRP A 167 -5.53 9.64 -5.21
C TRP A 167 -5.88 8.31 -5.87
N ALA A 168 -6.36 8.34 -7.11
CA ALA A 168 -6.65 7.12 -7.88
C ALA A 168 -5.41 6.23 -8.03
N SER A 169 -4.22 6.82 -8.21
CA SER A 169 -2.96 6.06 -8.31
C SER A 169 -2.59 5.36 -7.00
N ILE A 170 -2.80 6.02 -5.87
CA ILE A 170 -2.57 5.44 -4.54
C ILE A 170 -3.61 4.35 -4.23
N GLU A 171 -4.88 4.59 -4.54
CA GLU A 171 -5.98 3.64 -4.34
C GLU A 171 -5.80 2.38 -5.19
N LEU A 172 -5.48 2.54 -6.49
CA LEU A 172 -5.11 1.42 -7.36
C LEU A 172 -3.86 0.71 -6.86
N GLY A 173 -2.90 1.44 -6.29
CA GLY A 173 -1.79 0.84 -5.58
C GLY A 173 -2.30 -0.09 -4.50
N LEU A 174 -3.03 0.42 -3.51
CA LEU A 174 -3.44 -0.29 -2.31
C LEU A 174 -4.45 -1.42 -2.54
N ASP A 175 -5.44 -1.26 -3.41
CA ASP A 175 -6.57 -2.20 -3.56
C ASP A 175 -6.27 -3.40 -4.46
N LEU A 176 -5.36 -3.23 -5.40
CA LEU A 176 -5.07 -4.23 -6.42
C LEU A 176 -4.48 -5.54 -5.85
N PRO A 177 -3.61 -5.54 -4.80
CA PRO A 177 -3.26 -6.75 -4.06
C PRO A 177 -4.44 -7.46 -3.41
N PHE A 178 -5.29 -6.71 -2.71
CA PHE A 178 -6.36 -7.29 -1.90
C PHE A 178 -7.46 -7.87 -2.78
N SER A 179 -7.76 -7.24 -3.90
CA SER A 179 -8.70 -7.75 -4.90
C SER A 179 -8.17 -9.02 -5.58
N LEU A 180 -6.87 -9.09 -5.93
CA LEU A 180 -6.25 -10.29 -6.47
C LEU A 180 -6.29 -11.45 -5.46
N LEU A 181 -5.89 -11.21 -4.20
CA LEU A 181 -5.94 -12.19 -3.11
C LEU A 181 -7.37 -12.68 -2.82
N GLY A 182 -8.36 -11.78 -2.81
CA GLY A 182 -9.76 -12.10 -2.59
C GLY A 182 -10.35 -12.99 -3.69
N ASN A 183 -10.00 -12.71 -4.95
CA ASN A 183 -10.49 -13.49 -6.09
C ASN A 183 -9.94 -14.91 -6.11
N LEU A 184 -8.67 -15.12 -5.77
CA LEU A 184 -8.06 -16.47 -5.69
C LEU A 184 -8.70 -17.35 -4.61
N LYS A 185 -9.10 -16.74 -3.50
CA LYS A 185 -9.77 -17.45 -2.39
C LYS A 185 -11.18 -17.90 -2.80
N LYS A 186 -11.87 -17.10 -3.62
CA LYS A 186 -13.19 -17.46 -4.19
C LYS A 186 -13.10 -18.59 -5.23
N THR A 187 -12.12 -18.56 -6.14
CA THR A 187 -11.94 -19.65 -7.13
C THR A 187 -11.55 -20.96 -6.49
N THR A 188 -10.73 -20.93 -5.43
CA THR A 188 -10.35 -22.15 -4.68
C THR A 188 -11.55 -22.79 -3.97
N LYS A 189 -12.44 -21.98 -3.37
CA LYS A 189 -13.69 -22.49 -2.77
C LYS A 189 -14.67 -23.05 -3.80
N ARG A 190 -14.77 -22.43 -4.98
CA ARG A 190 -15.69 -22.86 -6.03
C ARG A 190 -15.32 -24.24 -6.60
N ASN A 191 -14.03 -24.54 -6.69
CA ASN A 191 -13.55 -25.83 -7.18
C ASN A 191 -13.69 -26.96 -6.14
N GLN A 192 -13.73 -26.64 -4.84
CA GLN A 192 -13.98 -27.61 -3.76
C GLN A 192 -15.46 -27.95 -3.54
N SER A 193 -16.40 -27.19 -4.12
CA SER A 193 -17.85 -27.45 -4.02
C SER A 193 -18.41 -28.23 -5.22
N THR A 194 -17.56 -28.58 -6.18
CA THR A 194 -17.91 -29.30 -7.42
C THR A 194 -17.28 -30.69 -7.53
N GLU A 195 -16.55 -31.12 -6.50
CA GLU A 195 -16.21 -32.53 -6.23
C GLU A 195 -17.07 -33.04 -5.08
#